data_AF-A0A4Q7KR34-F1
#
_entry.id   AF-A0A4Q7KR34-F1
#
_cell.length_a   1.000
_cell.length_b   1.000
_cell.length_c   1.000
_cell.angle_alpha   90.00
_cell.angle_beta   90.00
_cell.angle_gamma   90.00
#
_symmetry.space_group_name_H-M   'P 1'
#
loop_
_entity.id
_entity.type
_entity.pdbx_description
1 polymer ?
#
loop_
_entity_poly.entity_id
_entity_poly.type
_entity_poly.pdbx_seq_one_letter_code
_entity_poly.pdbx_strand_id
1 'polypeptide(L)'
;MIVTVIDEQLSRAVVVFVWSDPRRPWPSSDPDAVARVFGPAARDLLGHISGVLAQVDRVPVEGDLALYGRHVTEFLAAKHPELTESAREAIAARCTYAER
;
A
#
# COMPACT_ATOMS: atom_id res chain seq x y z
N MET A 1 7.19 -20.14 15.96
CA MET A 1 7.68 -19.03 15.13
C MET A 1 7.04 -19.20 13.76
N ILE A 2 6.03 -18.40 13.42
CA ILE A 2 5.47 -18.44 12.06
C ILE A 2 6.48 -17.67 11.20
N VAL A 3 7.16 -18.37 10.30
CA VAL A 3 7.98 -17.73 9.27
C VAL A 3 7.00 -17.20 8.25
N THR A 4 6.74 -15.89 8.26
CA THR A 4 5.95 -15.27 7.21
C THR A 4 6.82 -15.21 5.95
N VAL A 5 6.34 -15.83 4.88
CA VAL A 5 6.98 -15.72 3.56
C VAL A 5 6.57 -14.38 2.96
N ILE A 6 7.55 -13.60 2.52
CA ILE A 6 7.31 -12.33 1.83
C ILE A 6 6.60 -12.60 0.50
N ASP A 7 5.49 -11.91 0.26
CA ASP A 7 4.79 -11.90 -1.01
C ASP A 7 5.35 -10.76 -1.87
N GLU A 8 6.41 -11.08 -2.63
CA GLU A 8 7.07 -10.14 -3.53
C GLU A 8 6.14 -9.64 -4.64
N GLN A 9 5.18 -10.45 -5.07
CA GLN A 9 4.27 -10.09 -6.16
C GLN A 9 3.26 -9.05 -5.67
N LEU A 10 2.63 -9.29 -4.52
CA LEU A 10 1.73 -8.33 -3.89
C LEU A 10 2.46 -7.04 -3.52
N SER A 11 3.66 -7.16 -2.94
CA SER A 11 4.49 -6.01 -2.56
C SER A 11 4.83 -5.14 -3.76
N ARG A 12 5.24 -5.73 -4.88
CA ARG A 12 5.48 -4.99 -6.12
C ARG A 12 4.21 -4.38 -6.68
N ALA A 13 3.07 -5.08 -6.62
CA ALA A 13 1.79 -4.56 -7.08
C ALA A 13 1.35 -3.32 -6.28
N VAL A 14 1.57 -3.29 -4.96
CA VAL A 14 1.36 -2.12 -4.10
C VAL A 14 2.20 -0.94 -4.57
N VAL A 15 3.50 -1.13 -4.80
CA VAL A 15 4.39 -0.05 -5.26
C VAL A 15 3.93 0.49 -6.62
N VAL A 16 3.57 -0.41 -7.55
CA VAL A 16 3.02 -0.02 -8.86
C VAL A 16 1.72 0.76 -8.72
N PHE A 17 0.80 0.28 -7.88
CA PHE A 17 -0.47 0.93 -7.59
C PHE A 17 -0.28 2.36 -7.09
N VAL A 18 0.73 2.60 -6.25
CA VAL A 18 0.96 3.91 -5.62
C VAL A 18 1.70 4.90 -6.52
N TRP A 19 2.73 4.44 -7.24
CA TRP A 19 3.74 5.33 -7.85
C TRP A 19 3.73 5.38 -9.37
N SER A 20 2.80 4.69 -10.05
CA SER A 20 2.85 4.56 -11.51
C SER A 20 1.92 5.49 -12.28
N ASP A 21 1.25 6.46 -11.63
CA ASP A 21 0.43 7.45 -12.35
C ASP A 21 1.36 8.44 -13.09
N PRO A 22 1.45 8.38 -14.44
CA PRO A 22 2.36 9.23 -15.19
C PRO A 22 1.95 10.71 -15.18
N ARG A 23 0.74 11.03 -14.74
CA ARG A 23 0.21 12.40 -14.65
C ARG A 23 0.44 13.02 -13.27
N ARG A 24 0.84 12.23 -12.27
CA ARG A 24 0.97 12.65 -10.87
C ARG A 24 2.33 12.25 -10.33
N PRO A 25 3.27 13.18 -10.09
CA PRO A 25 4.55 12.89 -9.44
C PRO A 25 4.43 12.62 -7.92
N TRP A 26 3.22 12.45 -7.39
CA TRP A 26 2.92 12.23 -5.98
C TRP A 26 2.16 10.90 -5.81
N PRO A 27 2.21 10.27 -4.62
CA PRO A 27 1.59 8.96 -4.41
C PRO A 27 0.07 9.06 -4.57
N SER A 28 -0.49 8.15 -5.36
CA SER A 28 -1.91 8.14 -5.73
C SER A 28 -2.39 6.71 -5.97
N SER A 29 -3.69 6.47 -6.12
CA SER A 29 -4.21 5.16 -6.53
C SER A 29 -4.26 5.04 -8.05
N ASP A 30 -3.45 4.19 -8.68
CA ASP A 30 -3.54 3.82 -10.10
C ASP A 30 -3.81 2.30 -10.26
N PRO A 31 -5.08 1.87 -10.20
CA PRO A 31 -5.44 0.46 -10.44
C PRO A 31 -5.16 0.02 -11.88
N ASP A 32 -5.21 0.93 -12.85
CA ASP A 32 -4.93 0.61 -14.25
C ASP A 32 -3.44 0.31 -14.45
N ALA A 33 -2.53 0.91 -13.69
CA ALA A 33 -1.12 0.53 -13.69
C ALA A 33 -0.91 -0.92 -13.27
N VAL A 34 -1.62 -1.38 -12.25
CA VAL A 34 -1.56 -2.78 -11.82
C VAL A 34 -2.08 -3.69 -12.94
N ALA A 35 -3.20 -3.33 -13.58
CA ALA A 35 -3.73 -4.06 -14.73
C ALA A 35 -2.73 -4.13 -15.90
N ARG A 36 -2.07 -3.01 -16.23
CA ARG A 36 -1.05 -2.95 -17.29
C ARG A 36 0.17 -3.83 -17.00
N VAL A 37 0.63 -3.89 -15.75
CA VAL A 37 1.87 -4.60 -15.38
C VAL A 37 1.65 -6.08 -15.08
N PHE A 38 0.52 -6.44 -14.44
CA PHE A 38 0.27 -7.79 -13.92
C PHE A 38 -0.78 -8.57 -14.73
N GLY A 39 -1.45 -7.93 -15.69
CA GLY A 39 -2.38 -8.58 -16.61
C GLY A 39 -3.49 -9.33 -15.86
N PRO A 40 -3.75 -10.62 -16.16
CA PRO A 40 -4.83 -11.38 -15.53
C PRO A 40 -4.76 -11.46 -14.00
N ALA A 41 -3.56 -11.44 -13.40
CA ALA A 41 -3.38 -11.48 -11.95
C ALA A 41 -3.82 -10.18 -11.25
N ALA A 42 -3.97 -9.09 -12.00
CA ALA A 42 -4.29 -7.78 -11.44
C ALA A 42 -5.61 -7.77 -10.66
N ARG A 43 -6.61 -8.55 -11.08
CA ARG A 43 -7.91 -8.59 -10.38
C ARG A 43 -7.74 -9.04 -8.93
N ASP A 44 -7.01 -10.11 -8.71
CA ASP A 44 -6.81 -10.68 -7.37
C ASP A 44 -5.89 -9.79 -6.53
N LEU A 45 -4.82 -9.27 -7.15
CA LEU A 45 -3.91 -8.33 -6.51
C LEU A 45 -4.62 -7.04 -6.08
N LEU A 46 -5.48 -6.47 -6.92
CA LEU A 46 -6.28 -5.28 -6.58
C LEU A 46 -7.30 -5.59 -5.48
N GLY A 47 -7.86 -6.80 -5.45
CA GLY A 47 -8.68 -7.28 -4.35
C GLY A 47 -7.93 -7.28 -3.03
N HIS A 48 -6.71 -7.82 -3.01
CA HIS A 48 -5.84 -7.80 -1.83
C HIS A 48 -5.46 -6.38 -1.41
N ILE A 49 -5.01 -5.54 -2.35
CA ILE A 49 -4.64 -4.14 -2.09
C ILE A 49 -5.82 -3.38 -1.48
N SER A 50 -7.03 -3.53 -2.04
CA SER A 50 -8.24 -2.89 -1.51
C SER A 50 -8.55 -3.35 -0.09
N GLY A 51 -8.36 -4.65 0.19
CA GLY A 51 -8.51 -5.21 1.54
C GLY A 51 -7.53 -4.64 2.56
N VAL A 52 -6.27 -4.43 2.16
CA VAL A 52 -5.25 -3.78 3.00
C VAL A 52 -5.63 -2.32 3.27
N LEU A 53 -6.00 -1.57 2.22
CA LEU A 53 -6.39 -0.15 2.36
C LEU A 53 -7.61 0.03 3.25
N ALA A 54 -8.63 -0.81 3.13
CA ALA A 54 -9.81 -0.78 3.99
C ALA A 54 -9.50 -1.04 5.47
N GLN A 55 -8.40 -1.74 5.79
CA GLN A 55 -7.91 -1.89 7.16
C GLN A 55 -7.16 -0.65 7.62
N VAL A 56 -6.33 -0.06 6.76
CA VAL A 56 -5.59 1.18 7.05
C VAL A 56 -6.54 2.36 7.27
N ASP A 57 -7.65 2.44 6.53
CA ASP A 57 -8.67 3.49 6.70
C ASP A 57 -9.33 3.48 8.10
N ARG A 58 -9.11 2.43 8.90
CA ARG A 58 -9.55 2.34 10.30
C ARG A 58 -8.50 2.83 11.31
N VAL A 59 -7.29 3.13 10.85
CA VAL A 59 -6.24 3.74 11.67
C VAL A 59 -6.60 5.21 11.84
N PRO A 60 -6.74 5.71 13.08
CA PRO A 60 -7.13 7.09 13.32
C PRO A 60 -6.05 8.05 12.81
N VAL A 61 -6.49 9.09 12.09
CA VAL A 61 -5.62 10.20 11.70
C VAL A 61 -5.48 11.12 12.91
N GLU A 62 -4.31 11.10 13.53
CA GLU A 62 -3.94 12.06 14.56
C GLU A 62 -3.27 13.26 13.88
N GLY A 63 -3.51 14.49 14.36
CA GLY A 63 -3.22 15.75 13.63
C GLY A 63 -1.77 16.01 13.18
N ASP A 64 -0.83 15.11 13.44
CA ASP A 64 0.51 15.07 12.85
C ASP A 64 0.57 13.97 11.77
N LEU A 65 0.62 14.38 10.50
CA LEU A 65 0.71 13.46 9.36
C LEU A 65 1.99 12.60 9.36
N ALA A 66 3.10 13.07 9.92
CA ALA A 66 4.32 12.29 10.01
C ALA A 66 4.22 11.21 11.10
N LEU A 67 3.48 11.47 12.17
CA LEU A 67 3.12 10.47 13.17
C LEU A 67 2.14 9.45 12.57
N TYR A 68 1.11 9.92 11.86
CA TYR A 68 0.14 9.07 11.19
C TYR A 68 0.81 8.10 10.19
N GLY A 69 1.72 8.59 9.34
CA GLY A 69 2.48 7.74 8.41
C GLY A 69 3.28 6.65 9.11
N ARG A 70 3.91 6.96 10.25
CA ARG A 70 4.61 5.96 11.08
C ARG A 70 3.66 4.93 11.67
N HIS A 71 2.54 5.35 12.23
CA HIS A 71 1.52 4.43 12.76
C HIS A 71 0.97 3.49 11.68
N VAL A 72 0.75 3.99 10.45
CA VAL A 72 0.34 3.15 9.32
C VAL A 72 1.41 2.11 8.98
N THR A 73 2.69 2.50 8.89
CA THR A 73 3.78 1.56 8.62
C THR A 73 3.90 0.48 9.70
N GLU A 74 3.82 0.86 10.98
CA GLU A 74 3.86 -0.08 12.11
C GLU A 74 2.66 -1.03 12.12
N PHE A 75 1.46 -0.49 11.89
CA PHE A 75 0.24 -1.29 11.74
C PHE A 75 0.38 -2.32 10.61
N LEU A 76 0.86 -1.90 9.44
CA LEU A 76 1.09 -2.79 8.30
C LEU A 76 2.18 -3.82 8.57
N ALA A 77 3.25 -3.46 9.29
CA ALA A 77 4.29 -4.43 9.65
C ALA A 77 3.76 -5.53 10.58
N ALA A 78 2.83 -5.20 11.46
CA ALA A 78 2.21 -6.16 12.37
C ALA A 78 1.08 -6.99 11.72
N LYS A 79 0.28 -6.39 10.83
CA LYS A 79 -0.90 -7.04 10.22
C LYS A 79 -0.65 -7.67 8.86
N HIS A 80 0.33 -7.14 8.13
CA HIS A 80 0.73 -7.58 6.80
C HIS A 80 2.23 -7.86 6.75
N PRO A 81 2.75 -8.81 7.56
CA PRO A 81 4.17 -9.17 7.54
C PRO A 81 4.63 -9.74 6.19
N GLU A 82 3.71 -10.15 5.32
CA GLU A 82 3.96 -10.59 3.94
C GLU A 82 4.37 -9.43 3.01
N LEU A 83 4.10 -8.18 3.38
CA LEU A 83 4.51 -7.02 2.60
C LEU A 83 5.96 -6.62 2.89
N THR A 84 6.70 -6.26 1.84
CA THR A 84 8.01 -5.63 1.99
C THR A 84 7.90 -4.25 2.63
N GLU A 85 9.01 -3.78 3.19
CA GLU A 85 9.12 -2.43 3.75
C GLU A 85 8.70 -1.35 2.75
N SER A 86 9.20 -1.40 1.51
CA SER A 86 8.85 -0.43 0.46
C SER A 86 7.37 -0.43 0.09
N ALA A 87 6.69 -1.58 0.14
CA ALA A 87 5.26 -1.66 -0.10
C ALA A 87 4.47 -0.99 1.04
N ARG A 88 4.88 -1.21 2.30
CA ARG A 88 4.26 -0.55 3.47
C ARG A 88 4.46 0.96 3.44
N GLU A 89 5.68 1.42 3.13
CA GLU A 89 5.99 2.84 2.97
C GLU A 89 5.19 3.48 1.84
N ALA A 90 4.98 2.78 0.72
CA ALA A 90 4.15 3.29 -0.37
C ALA A 90 2.70 3.53 0.08
N ILE A 91 2.11 2.61 0.85
CA ILE A 91 0.76 2.78 1.41
C ILE A 91 0.74 3.96 2.39
N ALA A 92 1.71 4.04 3.31
CA ALA A 92 1.80 5.15 4.26
C ALA A 92 1.95 6.51 3.56
N ALA A 93 2.76 6.60 2.50
CA ALA A 93 2.94 7.80 1.71
C ALA A 93 1.64 8.21 0.99
N ARG A 94 0.91 7.24 0.43
CA ARG A 94 -0.41 7.49 -0.17
C ARG A 94 -1.40 8.05 0.86
N CYS A 95 -1.50 7.43 2.04
CA CYS A 95 -2.43 7.85 3.08
C CYS A 95 -2.10 9.24 3.62
N THR A 96 -0.82 9.52 3.90
CA THR A 96 -0.41 10.85 4.39
C THR A 96 -0.61 11.96 3.36
N TYR A 97 -0.44 11.66 2.06
CA TYR A 97 -0.71 12.64 0.99
C TYR A 97 -2.22 12.89 0.80
N ALA A 98 -3.07 11.88 0.99
CA ALA A 98 -4.52 12.02 0.86
C ALA A 98 -5.14 12.92 1.94
N GLU A 99 -4.50 13.01 3.11
CA GLU A 99 -4.92 13.83 4.25
C GLU A 99 -4.31 15.25 4.25
N ARG A 100 -3.58 15.63 3.20
CA ARG A 100 -2.92 16.92 3.05
C ARG A 100 -3.74 17.90 2.21
#